data_AF-A0A9E7BMG4-F1
#
_entry.id   AF-A0A9E7BMG4-F1
#
_cell.length_a   1.000
_cell.length_b   1.000
_cell.length_c   1.000
_cell.angle_alpha   90.00
_cell.angle_beta   90.00
_cell.angle_gamma   90.00
#
_symmetry.space_group_name_H-M   'P 1'
#
loop_
_entity.id
_entity.type
_entity.pdbx_description
1 polymer ?
#
loop_
_entity_poly.entity_id
_entity_poly.type
_entity_poly.pdbx_seq_one_letter_code
_entity_poly.pdbx_strand_id
1 'polypeptide(L)'
;MAVTRLDQNYDAQVAAVRSKVMSYAYRKWSSLSAYRDADAEKLIAELVPRVEAGQKRVAELTDAYLSRVAAQQLGTTISRGAVADATTESLRGVDANTVYQRPFTTVYTSLSNGNTLNAATAAGAARLADLVSSGMQLAKTHAARQAMSRTRVELYQRTLTGRENCALCVIASTQRYYKGDLMPIHPGCDCGIKSFIGEPDEQVIDPKLLEQTHEAVAAKSGRAADRGGRDIGLNNPVADYLDVIVTHEHGELGPVLAWRSDHFTGPSQI
;
A
#
# COMPACT_ATOMS: atom_id res chain seq x y z
N MET A 1 7.79 -18.60 -7.32
CA MET A 1 6.74 -19.08 -8.26
C MET A 1 6.66 -18.16 -9.48
N ALA A 2 6.42 -18.70 -10.67
CA ALA A 2 6.28 -17.89 -11.89
C ALA A 2 5.01 -17.03 -11.87
N VAL A 3 5.12 -15.78 -12.34
CA VAL A 3 3.99 -14.86 -12.52
C VAL A 3 3.05 -15.46 -13.58
N THR A 4 1.78 -15.61 -13.24
CA THR A 4 0.77 -16.16 -14.15
C THR A 4 0.11 -15.07 -14.99
N ARG A 5 -0.56 -15.46 -16.08
CA ARG A 5 -1.39 -14.53 -16.87
C ARG A 5 -2.53 -13.92 -16.04
N LEU A 6 -3.06 -14.67 -15.06
CA LEU A 6 -4.06 -14.16 -14.13
C LEU A 6 -3.48 -13.02 -13.28
N ASP A 7 -2.28 -13.20 -12.75
CA ASP A 7 -1.57 -12.21 -11.95
C ASP A 7 -1.36 -10.91 -12.78
N GLN A 8 -0.82 -11.04 -13.99
CA GLN A 8 -0.59 -9.91 -14.90
C GLN A 8 -1.87 -9.15 -15.26
N ASN A 9 -2.96 -9.88 -15.56
CA ASN A 9 -4.25 -9.27 -15.91
C ASN A 9 -4.88 -8.53 -14.73
N TYR A 10 -4.78 -9.09 -13.51
CA TYR A 10 -5.24 -8.42 -12.30
C TYR A 10 -4.44 -7.15 -12.05
N ASP A 11 -3.11 -7.26 -12.08
CA ASP A 11 -2.18 -6.16 -11.86
C ASP A 11 -2.41 -5.01 -12.84
N ALA A 12 -2.59 -5.31 -14.13
CA ALA A 12 -2.87 -4.32 -15.16
C ALA A 12 -4.22 -3.61 -14.95
N GLN A 13 -5.26 -4.34 -14.52
CA GLN A 13 -6.57 -3.75 -14.26
C GLN A 13 -6.57 -2.84 -13.04
N VAL A 14 -5.92 -3.25 -11.95
CA VAL A 14 -5.76 -2.39 -10.75
C VAL A 14 -4.97 -1.13 -11.10
N ALA A 15 -3.89 -1.27 -11.87
CA ALA A 15 -3.10 -0.14 -12.36
C ALA A 15 -3.92 0.86 -13.18
N ALA A 16 -4.75 0.34 -14.10
CA ALA A 16 -5.61 1.16 -14.94
C ALA A 16 -6.64 1.94 -14.12
N VAL A 17 -7.23 1.33 -13.09
CA VAL A 17 -8.15 2.02 -12.17
C VAL A 17 -7.42 3.13 -11.42
N ARG A 18 -6.28 2.82 -10.78
CA ARG A 18 -5.46 3.80 -10.05
C ARG A 18 -5.08 4.97 -10.96
N SER A 19 -4.54 4.70 -12.15
CA SER A 19 -4.14 5.73 -13.11
C SER A 19 -5.30 6.65 -13.49
N LYS A 20 -6.49 6.11 -13.75
CA LYS A 20 -7.69 6.91 -14.10
C LYS A 20 -8.12 7.83 -12.96
N VAL A 21 -8.18 7.31 -11.72
CA VAL A 21 -8.60 8.10 -10.55
C VAL A 21 -7.55 9.16 -10.22
N MET A 22 -6.26 8.81 -10.23
CA MET A 22 -5.17 9.75 -10.00
C MET A 22 -5.16 10.87 -11.04
N SER A 23 -5.33 10.53 -12.31
CA SER A 23 -5.39 11.52 -13.39
C SER A 23 -6.60 12.46 -13.23
N TYR A 24 -7.74 11.93 -12.77
CA TYR A 24 -8.92 12.74 -12.46
C TYR A 24 -8.66 13.69 -11.29
N ALA A 25 -8.11 13.19 -10.18
CA ALA A 25 -7.78 13.97 -8.99
C ALA A 25 -6.79 15.11 -9.32
N TYR A 26 -5.72 14.80 -10.05
CA TYR A 26 -4.73 15.79 -10.48
C TYR A 26 -5.35 16.89 -11.34
N ARG A 27 -6.14 16.52 -12.36
CA ARG A 27 -6.80 17.51 -13.23
C ARG A 27 -7.74 18.43 -12.45
N LYS A 28 -8.47 17.87 -11.47
CA LYS A 28 -9.39 18.65 -10.64
C LYS A 28 -8.63 19.60 -9.73
N TRP A 29 -7.58 19.13 -9.06
CA TRP A 29 -6.70 19.97 -8.25
C TRP A 29 -6.07 21.11 -9.06
N SER A 30 -5.50 20.81 -10.24
CA SER A 30 -4.86 21.82 -11.09
C SER A 30 -5.82 22.82 -11.70
N SER A 31 -7.13 22.54 -11.69
CA SER A 31 -8.17 23.45 -12.18
C SER A 31 -8.67 24.45 -11.13
N LEU A 32 -8.22 24.31 -9.88
CA LEU A 32 -8.58 25.22 -8.80
C LEU A 32 -7.86 26.56 -8.98
N SER A 33 -8.51 27.63 -8.50
CA SER A 33 -8.05 29.00 -8.74
C SER A 33 -7.54 29.68 -7.47
N ALA A 34 -8.22 29.46 -6.34
CA ALA A 34 -7.93 30.13 -5.08
C ALA A 34 -7.44 29.16 -4.01
N TYR A 35 -7.72 27.86 -4.12
CA TYR A 35 -7.38 26.83 -3.13
C TYR A 35 -7.92 27.16 -1.73
N ARG A 36 -9.06 27.88 -1.66
CA ARG A 36 -9.78 28.26 -0.44
C ARG A 36 -10.96 27.32 -0.18
N ASP A 37 -11.69 27.54 0.90
CA ASP A 37 -12.79 26.69 1.35
C ASP A 37 -13.82 26.38 0.26
N ALA A 38 -14.22 27.37 -0.55
CA ALA A 38 -15.16 27.14 -1.66
C ALA A 38 -14.59 26.20 -2.75
N ASP A 39 -13.28 26.28 -3.03
CA ASP A 39 -12.60 25.34 -3.93
C ASP A 39 -12.49 23.95 -3.28
N ALA A 40 -12.29 23.90 -1.96
CA ALA A 40 -12.23 22.65 -1.20
C ALA A 40 -13.55 21.91 -1.20
N GLU A 41 -14.64 22.56 -0.83
CA GLU A 41 -16.00 22.00 -0.86
C GLU A 41 -16.35 21.45 -2.24
N LYS A 42 -16.09 22.23 -3.29
CA LYS A 42 -16.35 21.82 -4.67
C LYS A 42 -15.50 20.63 -5.09
N LEU A 43 -14.19 20.67 -4.79
CA LEU A 43 -13.29 19.56 -5.11
C LEU A 43 -13.76 18.28 -4.42
N ILE A 44 -14.01 18.34 -3.11
CA ILE A 44 -14.36 17.17 -2.29
C ILE A 44 -15.67 16.54 -2.78
N ALA A 45 -16.72 17.34 -3.00
CA ALA A 45 -18.01 16.87 -3.50
C ALA A 45 -17.89 16.16 -4.86
N GLU A 46 -17.00 16.64 -5.73
CA GLU A 46 -16.75 16.00 -7.02
C GLU A 46 -15.83 14.78 -6.89
N LEU A 47 -14.78 14.86 -6.08
CA LEU A 47 -13.71 13.88 -6.00
C LEU A 47 -14.13 12.60 -5.27
N VAL A 48 -14.74 12.73 -4.08
CA VAL A 48 -15.03 11.60 -3.19
C VAL A 48 -15.77 10.46 -3.90
N PRO A 49 -16.90 10.71 -4.61
CA PRO A 49 -17.62 9.62 -5.28
C PRO A 49 -16.78 8.89 -6.33
N ARG A 50 -15.83 9.57 -6.99
CA ARG A 50 -14.97 8.96 -8.02
C ARG A 50 -13.84 8.16 -7.39
N VAL A 51 -13.30 8.63 -6.27
CA VAL A 51 -12.28 7.86 -5.54
C VAL A 51 -12.89 6.60 -4.96
N GLU A 52 -14.04 6.69 -4.30
CA GLU A 52 -14.70 5.53 -3.71
C GLU A 52 -15.20 4.53 -4.75
N ALA A 53 -15.65 5.00 -5.93
CA ALA A 53 -15.93 4.11 -7.05
C ALA A 53 -14.68 3.35 -7.52
N GLY A 54 -13.51 4.01 -7.54
CA GLY A 54 -12.24 3.38 -7.83
C GLY A 54 -11.82 2.36 -6.76
N GLN A 55 -11.97 2.71 -5.47
CA GLN A 55 -11.67 1.83 -4.34
C GLN A 55 -12.54 0.57 -4.39
N LYS A 56 -13.85 0.73 -4.60
CA LYS A 56 -14.78 -0.38 -4.82
C LYS A 56 -14.36 -1.26 -6.00
N ARG A 57 -13.95 -0.67 -7.12
CA ARG A 57 -13.49 -1.43 -8.28
C ARG A 57 -12.22 -2.23 -7.98
N VAL A 58 -11.28 -1.66 -7.22
CA VAL A 58 -10.08 -2.39 -6.75
C VAL A 58 -10.45 -3.52 -5.81
N ALA A 59 -11.40 -3.31 -4.90
CA ALA A 59 -11.89 -4.36 -4.00
C ALA A 59 -12.51 -5.53 -4.78
N GLU A 60 -13.39 -5.25 -5.75
CA GLU A 60 -13.99 -6.26 -6.64
C GLU A 60 -12.95 -7.08 -7.42
N LEU A 61 -11.96 -6.39 -8.01
CA LEU A 61 -10.88 -7.04 -8.75
C LEU A 61 -10.06 -7.96 -7.83
N THR A 62 -9.78 -7.50 -6.61
CA THR A 62 -8.97 -8.23 -5.63
C THR A 62 -9.71 -9.46 -5.11
N ASP A 63 -11.01 -9.31 -4.80
CA ASP A 63 -11.87 -10.41 -4.39
C ASP A 63 -11.95 -11.51 -5.47
N ALA A 64 -12.19 -11.11 -6.72
CA ALA A 64 -12.26 -12.04 -7.85
C ALA A 64 -10.92 -12.74 -8.11
N TYR A 65 -9.82 -11.99 -8.06
CA TYR A 65 -8.47 -12.52 -8.25
C TYR A 65 -8.14 -13.57 -7.17
N LEU A 66 -8.27 -13.22 -5.89
CA LEU A 66 -7.91 -14.12 -4.79
C LEU A 66 -8.83 -15.34 -4.72
N SER A 67 -10.13 -15.18 -4.98
CA SER A 67 -11.05 -16.32 -5.07
C SER A 67 -10.63 -17.29 -6.19
N ARG A 68 -10.19 -16.76 -7.34
CA ARG A 68 -9.69 -17.59 -8.46
C ARG A 68 -8.36 -18.27 -8.14
N VAL A 69 -7.42 -17.55 -7.53
CA VAL A 69 -6.13 -18.12 -7.11
C VAL A 69 -6.35 -19.25 -6.10
N ALA A 70 -7.15 -19.00 -5.06
CA ALA A 70 -7.46 -20.00 -4.05
C ALA A 70 -8.17 -21.22 -4.64
N ALA A 71 -9.12 -21.01 -5.57
CA ALA A 71 -9.79 -22.11 -6.28
C ALA A 71 -8.81 -22.99 -7.07
N GLN A 72 -7.82 -22.38 -7.75
CA GLN A 72 -6.78 -23.10 -8.47
C GLN A 72 -5.85 -23.87 -7.54
N GLN A 73 -5.48 -23.27 -6.41
CA GLN A 73 -4.58 -23.88 -5.43
C GLN A 73 -5.24 -25.04 -4.67
N LEU A 74 -6.52 -24.92 -4.33
CA LEU A 74 -7.26 -25.92 -3.55
C LEU A 74 -7.97 -26.97 -4.41
N GLY A 75 -7.97 -26.81 -5.73
CA GLY A 75 -8.68 -27.72 -6.64
C GLY A 75 -10.20 -27.73 -6.44
N THR A 76 -10.79 -26.66 -5.91
CA THR A 76 -12.22 -26.55 -5.61
C THR A 76 -12.78 -25.20 -5.98
N THR A 77 -14.11 -25.09 -6.08
CA THR A 77 -14.75 -23.80 -6.35
C THR A 77 -14.82 -22.97 -5.06
N ILE A 78 -14.33 -21.74 -5.12
CA ILE A 78 -14.48 -20.76 -4.05
C ILE A 78 -15.57 -19.78 -4.45
N SER A 79 -16.64 -19.70 -3.64
CA SER A 79 -17.71 -18.73 -3.87
C SER A 79 -17.23 -17.33 -3.55
N ARG A 80 -17.58 -16.37 -4.40
CA ARG A 80 -17.37 -14.95 -4.11
C ARG A 80 -18.40 -14.49 -3.09
N GLY A 81 -17.95 -13.73 -2.10
CA GLY A 81 -18.81 -13.11 -1.11
C GLY A 81 -19.33 -11.74 -1.56
N ALA A 82 -19.99 -11.03 -0.65
CA ALA A 82 -20.18 -9.61 -0.79
C ALA A 82 -18.81 -8.90 -0.82
N VAL A 83 -18.64 -7.95 -1.73
CA VAL A 83 -17.43 -7.13 -1.82
C VAL A 83 -17.28 -6.33 -0.54
N ALA A 84 -16.05 -6.19 -0.04
CA ALA A 84 -15.74 -5.38 1.13
C ALA A 84 -16.27 -3.96 0.94
N ASP A 85 -16.80 -3.37 2.02
CA ASP A 85 -17.03 -1.93 2.04
C ASP A 85 -15.67 -1.22 1.83
N ALA A 86 -15.59 -0.44 0.76
CA ALA A 86 -14.39 0.22 0.30
C ALA A 86 -14.56 1.75 0.27
N THR A 87 -15.55 2.27 1.01
CA THR A 87 -15.67 3.70 1.29
C THR A 87 -14.46 4.20 2.07
N THR A 88 -14.14 5.49 1.96
CA THR A 88 -13.01 6.08 2.68
C THR A 88 -13.18 5.93 4.20
N GLU A 89 -14.41 6.09 4.68
CA GLU A 89 -14.75 5.87 6.09
C GLU A 89 -14.51 4.43 6.51
N SER A 90 -14.99 3.43 5.77
CA SER A 90 -14.78 2.02 6.11
C SER A 90 -13.30 1.61 6.07
N LEU A 91 -12.49 2.26 5.23
CA LEU A 91 -11.07 1.94 5.09
C LEU A 91 -10.19 2.65 6.13
N ARG A 92 -10.60 3.81 6.64
CA ARG A 92 -9.75 4.67 7.51
C ARG A 92 -10.35 4.97 8.88
N GLY A 93 -11.64 4.68 9.09
CA GLY A 93 -12.39 5.10 10.27
C GLY A 93 -12.65 6.61 10.36
N VAL A 94 -12.51 7.35 9.25
CA VAL A 94 -12.64 8.81 9.19
C VAL A 94 -13.47 9.19 7.97
N ASP A 95 -14.41 10.12 8.16
CA ASP A 95 -15.25 10.66 7.09
C ASP A 95 -14.42 11.13 5.88
N ALA A 96 -14.95 10.85 4.68
CA ALA A 96 -14.27 11.16 3.43
C ALA A 96 -13.99 12.67 3.28
N ASN A 97 -14.93 13.55 3.65
CA ASN A 97 -14.71 14.99 3.52
C ASN A 97 -13.56 15.44 4.41
N THR A 98 -13.48 14.90 5.64
CA THR A 98 -12.37 15.18 6.56
C THR A 98 -11.03 14.73 5.97
N VAL A 99 -10.96 13.53 5.40
CA VAL A 99 -9.73 13.01 4.76
C VAL A 99 -9.32 13.90 3.58
N TYR A 100 -10.25 14.25 2.69
CA TYR A 100 -9.95 15.03 1.49
C TYR A 100 -9.87 16.54 1.71
N GLN A 101 -10.11 17.03 2.94
CA GLN A 101 -9.76 18.38 3.37
C GLN A 101 -8.24 18.52 3.62
N ARG A 102 -7.56 17.44 4.03
CA ARG A 102 -6.14 17.45 4.41
C ARG A 102 -5.18 18.05 3.37
N PRO A 103 -5.35 17.83 2.05
CA PRO A 103 -4.55 18.52 1.02
C PRO A 103 -4.62 20.05 1.12
N PHE A 104 -5.78 20.63 1.43
CA PHE A 104 -5.93 22.07 1.62
C PHE A 104 -5.28 22.54 2.90
N THR A 105 -5.42 21.78 4.00
CA THR A 105 -4.67 22.03 5.23
C THR A 105 -3.16 22.05 4.96
N THR A 106 -2.64 21.14 4.13
CA THR A 106 -1.22 21.16 3.71
C THR A 106 -0.86 22.44 2.96
N VAL A 107 -1.73 22.95 2.07
CA VAL A 107 -1.53 24.25 1.42
C VAL A 107 -1.44 25.37 2.45
N TYR A 108 -2.40 25.43 3.37
CA TYR A 108 -2.48 26.50 4.38
C TYR A 108 -1.28 26.50 5.32
N THR A 109 -0.87 25.32 5.80
CA THR A 109 0.32 25.17 6.64
C THR A 109 1.59 25.53 5.88
N SER A 110 1.70 25.16 4.59
CA SER A 110 2.87 25.53 3.79
C SER A 110 2.97 27.04 3.60
N LEU A 111 1.84 27.72 3.35
CA LEU A 111 1.75 29.17 3.26
C LEU A 111 2.08 29.86 4.59
N SER A 112 1.57 29.36 5.72
CA SER A 112 1.87 29.92 7.04
C SER A 112 3.35 29.83 7.40
N ASN A 113 4.05 28.84 6.84
CA ASN A 113 5.50 28.67 6.97
C ASN A 113 6.31 29.54 5.99
N GLY A 114 5.67 30.45 5.26
CA GLY A 114 6.32 31.41 4.37
C GLY A 114 6.65 30.90 2.96
N ASN A 115 6.19 29.70 2.58
CA ASN A 115 6.41 29.20 1.24
C ASN A 115 5.56 29.92 0.20
N THR A 116 6.00 29.90 -1.05
CA THR A 116 5.24 30.47 -2.18
C THR A 116 3.95 29.69 -2.43
N LEU A 117 2.96 30.34 -3.05
CA LEU A 117 1.71 29.67 -3.44
C LEU A 117 1.97 28.44 -4.32
N ASN A 118 2.92 28.53 -5.27
CA ASN A 118 3.27 27.42 -6.14
C ASN A 118 3.84 26.23 -5.36
N ALA A 119 4.71 26.47 -4.38
CA ALA A 119 5.25 25.41 -3.53
C ALA A 119 4.15 24.81 -2.63
N ALA A 120 3.27 25.64 -2.08
CA ALA A 120 2.17 25.20 -1.24
C ALA A 120 1.15 24.34 -1.99
N THR A 121 0.72 24.76 -3.20
CA THR A 121 -0.23 24.01 -4.01
C THR A 121 0.37 22.72 -4.58
N ALA A 122 1.68 22.69 -4.86
CA ALA A 122 2.39 21.47 -5.20
C ALA A 122 2.44 20.47 -4.02
N ALA A 123 2.68 20.95 -2.79
CA ALA A 123 2.64 20.11 -1.60
C ALA A 123 1.23 19.54 -1.34
N GLY A 124 0.19 20.36 -1.52
CA GLY A 124 -1.20 19.89 -1.46
C GLY A 124 -1.53 18.86 -2.55
N ALA A 125 -1.04 19.05 -3.78
CA ALA A 125 -1.20 18.07 -4.86
C ALA A 125 -0.56 16.72 -4.53
N ALA A 126 0.66 16.74 -3.99
CA ALA A 126 1.36 15.54 -3.54
C ALA A 126 0.57 14.84 -2.43
N ARG A 127 0.07 15.60 -1.45
CA ARG A 127 -0.75 15.06 -0.37
C ARG A 127 -2.04 14.42 -0.88
N LEU A 128 -2.71 15.05 -1.85
CA LEU A 128 -3.90 14.48 -2.49
C LEU A 128 -3.56 13.17 -3.21
N ALA A 129 -2.45 13.15 -3.95
CA ALA A 129 -1.97 11.96 -4.65
C ALA A 129 -1.71 10.80 -3.67
N ASP A 130 -1.09 11.07 -2.52
CA ASP A 130 -0.85 10.07 -1.49
C ASP A 130 -2.15 9.49 -0.92
N LEU A 131 -3.13 10.34 -0.60
CA LEU A 131 -4.42 9.91 -0.06
C LEU A 131 -5.22 9.05 -1.04
N VAL A 132 -5.28 9.47 -2.31
CA VAL A 132 -5.96 8.70 -3.37
C VAL A 132 -5.25 7.37 -3.61
N SER A 133 -3.92 7.38 -3.73
CA SER A 133 -3.14 6.16 -3.97
C SER A 133 -3.24 5.17 -2.81
N SER A 134 -3.09 5.65 -1.57
CA SER A 134 -3.20 4.79 -0.39
C SER A 134 -4.62 4.30 -0.14
N GLY A 135 -5.65 5.09 -0.50
CA GLY A 135 -7.04 4.63 -0.48
C GLY A 135 -7.27 3.38 -1.34
N MET A 136 -6.63 3.30 -2.52
CA MET A 136 -6.69 2.10 -3.37
C MET A 136 -5.95 0.91 -2.75
N GLN A 137 -4.82 1.16 -2.07
CA GLN A 137 -4.06 0.10 -1.38
C GLN A 137 -4.80 -0.44 -0.15
N LEU A 138 -5.48 0.43 0.60
CA LEU A 138 -6.36 0.01 1.70
C LEU A 138 -7.52 -0.83 1.17
N ALA A 139 -8.17 -0.41 0.09
CA ALA A 139 -9.24 -1.18 -0.55
C ALA A 139 -8.78 -2.59 -0.95
N LYS A 140 -7.58 -2.69 -1.55
CA LYS A 140 -6.93 -3.98 -1.87
C LYS A 140 -6.68 -4.82 -0.62
N THR A 141 -6.16 -4.22 0.45
CA THR A 141 -5.84 -4.92 1.70
C THR A 141 -7.09 -5.45 2.38
N HIS A 142 -8.13 -4.63 2.52
CA HIS A 142 -9.41 -5.01 3.14
C HIS A 142 -10.11 -6.10 2.33
N ALA A 143 -10.17 -5.95 1.01
CA ALA A 143 -10.74 -6.97 0.13
C ALA A 143 -9.95 -8.29 0.20
N ALA A 144 -8.62 -8.22 0.31
CA ALA A 144 -7.80 -9.42 0.43
C ALA A 144 -8.02 -10.15 1.76
N ARG A 145 -8.09 -9.43 2.88
CA ARG A 145 -8.46 -10.02 4.19
C ARG A 145 -9.80 -10.73 4.12
N GLN A 146 -10.82 -10.07 3.56
CA GLN A 146 -12.16 -10.64 3.44
C GLN A 146 -12.22 -11.82 2.45
N ALA A 147 -11.46 -11.77 1.35
CA ALA A 147 -11.41 -12.86 0.38
C ALA A 147 -10.76 -14.11 0.97
N MET A 148 -9.64 -13.94 1.66
CA MET A 148 -8.90 -15.05 2.27
C MET A 148 -9.61 -15.63 3.49
N SER A 149 -10.40 -14.84 4.24
CA SER A 149 -11.18 -15.35 5.37
C SER A 149 -12.24 -16.40 4.98
N ARG A 150 -12.65 -16.43 3.70
CA ARG A 150 -13.58 -17.43 3.16
C ARG A 150 -12.90 -18.73 2.73
N THR A 151 -11.58 -18.81 2.87
CA THR A 151 -10.76 -19.95 2.48
C THR A 151 -10.05 -20.55 3.67
N ARG A 152 -9.65 -21.82 3.56
CA ARG A 152 -8.79 -22.49 4.55
C ARG A 152 -7.31 -22.17 4.35
N VAL A 153 -6.95 -21.30 3.41
CA VAL A 153 -5.56 -20.89 3.23
C VAL A 153 -5.20 -19.95 4.37
N GLU A 154 -4.16 -20.27 5.13
CA GLU A 154 -3.69 -19.47 6.26
C GLU A 154 -2.54 -18.53 5.91
N LEU A 155 -1.86 -18.79 4.78
CA LEU A 155 -0.65 -18.06 4.39
C LEU A 155 -0.90 -17.19 3.15
N TYR A 156 -0.14 -16.10 3.07
CA TYR A 156 -0.04 -15.25 1.89
C TYR A 156 1.42 -14.89 1.61
N GLN A 157 1.67 -14.49 0.38
CA GLN A 157 2.94 -13.89 -0.05
C GLN A 157 2.66 -12.53 -0.69
N ARG A 158 3.66 -11.64 -0.64
CA ARG A 158 3.67 -10.45 -1.50
C ARG A 158 4.09 -10.84 -2.92
N THR A 159 3.54 -10.17 -3.92
CA THR A 159 3.95 -10.38 -5.32
C THR A 159 4.46 -9.08 -5.92
N LEU A 160 5.54 -9.17 -6.68
CA LEU A 160 6.09 -8.01 -7.38
C LEU A 160 5.32 -7.78 -8.68
N THR A 161 4.93 -6.53 -8.94
CA THR A 161 4.26 -6.14 -10.20
C THR A 161 5.24 -5.71 -11.29
N GLY A 162 6.45 -5.33 -10.87
CA GLY A 162 7.53 -4.81 -11.72
C GLY A 162 7.48 -3.29 -11.94
N ARG A 163 6.55 -2.56 -11.32
CA ARG A 163 6.34 -1.13 -11.58
C ARG A 163 6.84 -0.23 -10.46
N GLU A 164 6.38 -0.44 -9.22
CA GLU A 164 6.71 0.41 -8.07
C GLU A 164 7.15 -0.43 -6.86
N ASN A 165 8.09 -1.34 -7.09
CA ASN A 165 8.64 -2.20 -6.03
C ASN A 165 9.79 -1.49 -5.31
N CYS A 166 9.60 -1.12 -4.04
CA CYS A 166 10.72 -0.73 -3.19
C CYS A 166 11.49 -1.95 -2.68
N ALA A 167 12.69 -1.75 -2.12
CA ALA A 167 13.52 -2.84 -1.58
C ALA A 167 12.77 -3.69 -0.53
N LEU A 168 11.98 -3.06 0.33
CA LEU A 168 11.15 -3.76 1.31
C LEU A 168 10.09 -4.65 0.65
N CYS A 169 9.50 -4.23 -0.48
CA CYS A 169 8.57 -5.07 -1.23
C CYS A 169 9.26 -6.29 -1.85
N VAL A 170 10.50 -6.13 -2.32
CA VAL A 170 11.31 -7.23 -2.85
C VAL A 170 11.60 -8.26 -1.75
N ILE A 171 12.13 -7.83 -0.61
CA ILE A 171 12.35 -8.69 0.56
C ILE A 171 11.04 -9.34 1.01
N ALA A 172 9.96 -8.56 1.05
CA ALA A 172 8.67 -9.10 1.49
C ALA A 172 8.15 -10.17 0.52
N SER A 173 8.48 -10.11 -0.78
CA SER A 173 8.05 -11.08 -1.78
C SER A 173 8.78 -12.42 -1.71
N THR A 174 9.92 -12.50 -1.01
CA THR A 174 10.69 -13.75 -0.83
C THR A 174 10.25 -14.54 0.40
N GLN A 175 9.23 -14.07 1.11
CA GLN A 175 8.76 -14.64 2.36
C GLN A 175 7.27 -14.95 2.32
N ARG A 176 6.82 -15.79 3.26
CA ARG A 176 5.40 -16.06 3.53
C ARG A 176 4.98 -15.46 4.88
N TYR A 177 3.70 -15.15 4.99
CA TYR A 177 3.09 -14.50 6.16
C TYR A 177 1.72 -15.11 6.46
N TYR A 178 1.26 -15.01 7.70
CA TYR A 178 -0.11 -15.40 8.05
C TYR A 178 -1.11 -14.35 7.59
N LYS A 179 -2.26 -14.79 7.06
CA LYS A 179 -3.33 -13.89 6.58
C LYS A 179 -3.85 -12.94 7.68
N GLY A 180 -3.79 -13.36 8.94
CA GLY A 180 -4.16 -12.54 10.10
C GLY A 180 -3.28 -11.30 10.24
N ASP A 181 -2.04 -11.38 9.77
CA ASP A 181 -1.03 -10.32 9.84
C ASP A 181 -0.91 -9.56 8.50
N LEU A 182 -1.91 -9.68 7.62
CA LEU A 182 -1.90 -8.94 6.36
C LEU A 182 -2.00 -7.44 6.63
N MET A 183 -0.89 -6.72 6.51
CA MET A 183 -0.81 -5.26 6.67
C MET A 183 -1.05 -4.50 5.36
N PRO A 184 -1.47 -3.23 5.39
CA PRO A 184 -1.36 -2.31 4.26
C PRO A 184 0.09 -2.09 3.82
N ILE A 185 0.26 -1.38 2.70
CA ILE A 185 1.57 -0.94 2.20
C ILE A 185 1.58 0.58 2.00
N HIS A 186 2.78 1.15 1.98
CA HIS A 186 2.97 2.60 1.85
C HIS A 186 2.40 3.16 0.54
N PRO A 187 2.09 4.48 0.51
CA PRO A 187 1.84 5.21 -0.74
C PRO A 187 2.99 5.01 -1.73
N GLY A 188 2.67 4.93 -3.03
CA GLY A 188 3.67 4.78 -4.09
C GLY A 188 4.32 3.39 -4.21
N CYS A 189 3.94 2.41 -3.38
CA CYS A 189 4.27 1.00 -3.61
C CYS A 189 3.06 0.29 -4.24
N ASP A 190 3.29 -0.76 -5.04
CA ASP A 190 2.20 -1.48 -5.70
C ASP A 190 2.24 -3.01 -5.59
N CYS A 191 3.03 -3.57 -4.67
CA CYS A 191 3.12 -5.01 -4.48
C CYS A 191 1.74 -5.68 -4.25
N GLY A 192 1.58 -6.85 -4.86
CA GLY A 192 0.40 -7.69 -4.80
C GLY A 192 0.31 -8.53 -3.53
N ILE A 193 -0.84 -9.20 -3.39
CA ILE A 193 -1.13 -10.16 -2.33
C ILE A 193 -1.58 -11.41 -3.06
N LYS A 194 -0.97 -12.56 -2.75
CA LYS A 194 -1.37 -13.85 -3.31
C LYS A 194 -1.46 -14.86 -2.18
N SER A 195 -2.55 -15.63 -2.14
CA SER A 195 -2.66 -16.77 -1.22
C SER A 195 -1.51 -17.74 -1.47
N PHE A 196 -1.00 -18.35 -0.40
CA PHE A 196 0.14 -19.24 -0.45
C PHE A 196 -0.21 -20.56 0.25
N ILE A 197 0.11 -21.68 -0.40
CA ILE A 197 0.04 -23.02 0.21
C ILE A 197 1.47 -23.55 0.19
N GLY A 198 2.00 -23.87 1.36
CA GLY A 198 3.32 -24.44 1.56
C GLY A 198 3.53 -24.77 3.03
N GLU A 199 4.69 -25.31 3.36
CA GLU A 199 4.99 -25.75 4.72
C GLU A 199 5.05 -24.56 5.69
N PRO A 200 4.29 -24.60 6.81
CA PRO A 200 4.27 -23.54 7.82
C PRO A 200 5.63 -23.27 8.49
N ASP A 201 6.62 -24.13 8.29
CA ASP A 201 7.95 -24.04 8.92
C ASP A 201 9.04 -23.48 7.97
N GLU A 202 8.82 -23.43 6.65
CA GLU A 202 9.74 -22.79 5.67
C GLU A 202 9.51 -21.28 5.41
N GLN A 203 10.19 -20.36 6.13
CA GLN A 203 9.93 -18.91 6.04
C GLN A 203 10.22 -18.29 4.66
N VAL A 204 11.32 -18.70 4.06
CA VAL A 204 11.84 -18.12 2.81
C VAL A 204 11.37 -18.98 1.64
N ILE A 205 10.52 -18.41 0.79
CA ILE A 205 9.91 -19.10 -0.36
C ILE A 205 10.68 -18.88 -1.67
N ASP A 206 11.59 -17.89 -1.70
CA ASP A 206 12.51 -17.65 -2.82
C ASP A 206 13.91 -17.29 -2.30
N PRO A 207 14.71 -18.29 -1.89
CA PRO A 207 16.06 -18.06 -1.35
C PRO A 207 16.99 -17.38 -2.35
N LYS A 208 16.80 -17.65 -3.65
CA LYS A 208 17.64 -17.08 -4.71
C LYS A 208 17.40 -15.58 -4.85
N LEU A 209 16.14 -15.15 -4.93
CA LEU A 209 15.80 -13.72 -5.01
C LEU A 209 16.19 -13.00 -3.72
N LEU A 210 16.07 -13.65 -2.56
CA LEU A 210 16.52 -13.07 -1.29
C LEU A 210 18.03 -12.80 -1.30
N GLU A 211 18.85 -13.78 -1.71
CA GLU A 211 20.30 -13.61 -1.78
C GLU A 211 20.68 -12.53 -2.81
N GLN A 212 20.06 -12.51 -3.98
CA GLN A 212 20.27 -11.45 -4.98
C GLN A 212 19.93 -10.05 -4.42
N THR A 213 18.91 -9.96 -3.57
CA THR A 213 18.52 -8.71 -2.93
C THR A 213 19.57 -8.26 -1.91
N HIS A 214 20.09 -9.19 -1.10
CA HIS A 214 21.19 -8.90 -0.17
C HIS A 214 22.46 -8.45 -0.90
N GLU A 215 22.83 -9.13 -1.98
CA GLU A 215 23.98 -8.75 -2.82
C GLU A 215 23.82 -7.33 -3.39
N ALA A 216 22.62 -6.99 -3.88
CA ALA A 216 22.34 -5.65 -4.42
C ALA A 216 22.41 -4.56 -3.34
N VAL A 217 21.89 -4.83 -2.13
CA VAL A 217 21.99 -3.91 -0.99
C VAL A 217 23.44 -3.74 -0.55
N ALA A 218 24.21 -4.84 -0.47
CA ALA A 218 25.63 -4.81 -0.12
C ALA A 218 26.45 -3.98 -1.12
N ALA A 219 26.24 -4.21 -2.42
CA ALA A 219 26.90 -3.46 -3.49
C ALA A 219 26.60 -1.96 -3.43
N LYS A 220 25.36 -1.58 -3.10
CA LYS A 220 24.95 -0.17 -3.00
C LYS A 220 25.40 0.50 -1.71
N SER A 221 25.48 -0.23 -0.61
CA SER A 221 25.85 0.30 0.71
C SER A 221 27.35 0.23 1.01
N GLY A 222 28.12 -0.54 0.23
CA GLY A 222 29.55 -0.75 0.46
C GLY A 222 29.86 -1.57 1.72
N ARG A 223 28.86 -2.24 2.31
CA ARG A 223 28.99 -3.09 3.51
C ARG A 223 28.52 -4.50 3.20
N ALA A 224 29.14 -5.50 3.82
CA ALA A 224 28.62 -6.86 3.78
C ALA A 224 27.23 -6.86 4.43
N ALA A 225 26.21 -7.33 3.72
CA ALA A 225 24.90 -7.54 4.31
C ALA A 225 25.02 -8.73 5.27
N ASP A 226 24.82 -8.52 6.57
CA ASP A 226 24.67 -9.64 7.48
C ASP A 226 23.43 -10.45 7.06
N ARG A 227 23.68 -11.70 6.68
CA ARG A 227 22.70 -12.64 6.14
C ARG A 227 21.63 -13.05 7.16
N GLY A 228 21.93 -12.94 8.45
CA GLY A 228 20.96 -13.12 9.52
C GLY A 228 20.23 -11.83 9.91
N GLY A 229 20.64 -10.69 9.35
CA GLY A 229 20.15 -9.39 9.76
C GLY A 229 20.53 -8.97 11.16
N ARG A 230 21.59 -9.50 11.75
CA ARG A 230 21.98 -9.30 13.16
C ARG A 230 23.10 -8.28 13.35
N ASP A 231 23.71 -7.81 12.28
CA ASP A 231 24.77 -6.80 12.29
C ASP A 231 24.59 -5.79 11.15
N ILE A 232 24.15 -4.59 11.52
CA ILE A 232 24.02 -3.41 10.66
C ILE A 232 25.17 -2.39 10.88
N GLY A 233 26.20 -2.78 11.65
CA GLY A 233 27.40 -1.96 11.87
C GLY A 233 27.20 -0.79 12.83
N LEU A 234 26.36 -0.94 13.86
CA LEU A 234 26.14 0.04 14.93
C LEU A 234 26.94 -0.26 16.22
N ASN A 235 28.01 -1.06 16.16
CA ASN A 235 28.81 -1.49 17.33
C ASN A 235 27.98 -2.18 18.44
N ASN A 236 26.92 -2.92 18.07
CA ASN A 236 26.13 -3.71 19.01
C ASN A 236 25.92 -5.12 18.44
N PRO A 237 26.42 -6.20 19.07
CA PRO A 237 26.44 -7.55 18.52
C PRO A 237 25.06 -8.25 18.41
N VAL A 238 23.96 -7.50 18.54
CA VAL A 238 22.57 -7.98 18.40
C VAL A 238 21.72 -6.90 17.72
N ALA A 239 22.04 -6.53 16.48
CA ALA A 239 21.27 -5.55 15.73
C ALA A 239 20.44 -6.23 14.65
N ASP A 240 19.27 -6.74 15.05
CA ASP A 240 18.25 -7.39 14.21
C ASP A 240 17.82 -6.45 13.05
N TYR A 241 17.32 -6.97 11.92
CA TYR A 241 16.62 -6.14 10.93
C TYR A 241 15.42 -5.44 11.59
N LEU A 242 14.88 -5.97 12.70
CA LEU A 242 13.93 -5.26 13.57
C LEU A 242 14.46 -3.92 14.12
N ASP A 243 15.78 -3.71 14.20
CA ASP A 243 16.38 -2.42 14.56
C ASP A 243 16.36 -1.41 13.41
N VAL A 244 16.21 -1.86 12.16
CA VAL A 244 16.11 -0.96 10.99
C VAL A 244 14.71 -0.94 10.41
N ILE A 245 13.92 -1.99 10.56
CA ILE A 245 12.57 -2.16 10.04
C ILE A 245 11.64 -2.38 11.23
N VAL A 246 10.67 -1.51 11.39
CA VAL A 246 9.69 -1.58 12.47
C VAL A 246 8.29 -1.62 11.88
N THR A 247 7.35 -2.20 12.64
CA THR A 247 5.93 -1.93 12.38
C THR A 247 5.61 -0.60 13.06
N HIS A 248 5.19 0.39 12.28
CA HIS A 248 4.78 1.70 12.78
C HIS A 248 3.26 1.85 12.65
N GLU A 249 2.61 2.39 13.69
CA GLU A 249 1.20 2.76 13.61
C GLU A 249 1.08 4.09 12.86
N HIS A 250 0.80 4.01 11.56
CA HIS A 250 0.58 5.17 10.72
C HIS A 250 -0.84 5.68 10.96
N GLY A 251 -1.00 6.96 11.33
CA GLY A 251 -2.30 7.49 11.72
C GLY A 251 -3.42 7.25 10.69
N GLU A 252 -3.11 7.35 9.40
CA GLU A 252 -4.13 7.20 8.35
C GLU A 252 -4.28 5.81 7.74
N LEU A 253 -3.32 4.90 7.98
CA LEU A 253 -3.23 3.60 7.30
C LEU A 253 -3.30 2.44 8.29
N GLY A 254 -3.08 2.68 9.58
CA GLY A 254 -2.84 1.65 10.59
C GLY A 254 -1.41 1.10 10.51
N PRO A 255 -1.19 -0.17 10.91
CA PRO A 255 0.15 -0.74 10.98
C PRO A 255 0.77 -0.90 9.59
N VAL A 256 1.95 -0.32 9.39
CA VAL A 256 2.76 -0.47 8.17
C VAL A 256 4.19 -0.86 8.53
N LEU A 257 4.82 -1.69 7.68
CA LEU A 257 6.24 -2.00 7.79
C LEU A 257 7.06 -0.83 7.25
N ALA A 258 7.83 -0.16 8.10
CA ALA A 258 8.62 1.02 7.74
C ALA A 258 10.07 0.90 8.19
N TRP A 259 10.96 1.77 7.71
CA TRP A 259 12.27 1.90 8.34
C TRP A 259 12.12 2.58 9.70
N ARG A 260 12.93 2.21 10.70
CA ARG A 260 12.92 2.80 12.05
C ARG A 260 13.18 4.31 12.02
N SER A 261 13.93 4.79 11.03
CA SER A 261 14.20 6.21 10.81
C SER A 261 13.08 6.95 10.09
N ASP A 262 12.09 6.24 9.53
CA ASP A 262 10.97 6.90 8.87
C ASP A 262 10.07 7.54 9.93
N HIS A 263 9.67 8.78 9.66
CA HIS A 263 8.78 9.54 10.55
C HIS A 263 7.43 9.68 9.86
N PHE A 264 6.38 9.22 10.53
CA PHE A 264 5.00 9.34 10.07
C PHE A 264 4.17 10.12 11.08
N THR A 265 3.10 10.74 10.60
CA THR A 265 2.05 11.26 11.47
C THR A 265 1.38 10.09 12.19
N GLY A 266 1.49 10.05 13.53
CA GLY A 266 0.83 9.04 14.36
C GLY A 266 -0.69 9.30 14.50
N PRO A 267 -1.48 8.36 15.04
CA PRO A 267 -2.92 8.51 15.20
C PRO A 267 -3.37 9.77 15.95
N SER A 268 -2.55 10.27 16.88
CA SER A 268 -2.84 11.48 17.66
C SER A 268 -2.44 12.79 16.97
N GLN A 269 -1.92 12.74 15.74
CA GLN A 269 -1.33 13.88 15.04
C GLN A 269 -2.03 14.21 13.70
N ILE A 270 -3.16 13.56 13.41
CA ILE A 270 -3.90 13.69 12.13
C ILE A 270 -5.18 14.51 12.25
#